data_AF-A0A7Y5SVC9-F1
#
_entry.id   AF-A0A7Y5SVC9-F1
#
_cell.length_a   1.000
_cell.length_b   1.000
_cell.length_c   1.000
_cell.angle_alpha   90.00
_cell.angle_beta   90.00
_cell.angle_gamma   90.00
#
_symmetry.space_group_name_H-M   'P 1'
#
loop_
_entity.id
_entity.type
_entity.pdbx_description
1 polymer ?
#
loop_
_entity_poly.entity_id
_entity_poly.type
_entity_poly.pdbx_seq_one_letter_code
_entity_poly.pdbx_strand_id
1 'polypeptide(L)'
;MSMSIRSVALIVALAGGAIASTASATVIATFSYDDLAGTYTQASPGVGSFSAVAVDQGPGGLRSWGTTSRLVSPTGDASFQNGFVTQGTANMVVNVSVNVINATPGNEFGLGVGSVVVTDADGDTITADLNGFWTATPNSQGLFLNFNGSMSNVFLNDNGLGDGTFDGTAAGAWNMGLPGGPPYSGALVQLVFGAQNFFQTGFADRATGVTGQIIPTPGALALLGLGGIVAGRRRR
;
A
#
# COMPACT_ATOMS: atom_id res chain seq x y z
N MET A 1 -22.37 31.53 71.26
CA MET A 1 -20.98 31.02 71.26
C MET A 1 -20.67 30.61 69.82
N SER A 2 -20.02 31.42 68.97
CA SER A 2 -18.53 31.57 68.82
C SER A 2 -17.88 30.21 68.55
N MET A 3 -17.18 29.84 67.48
CA MET A 3 -16.27 30.42 66.45
C MET A 3 -16.40 29.54 65.17
N SER A 4 -16.24 29.95 63.89
CA SER A 4 -15.14 30.57 63.14
C SER A 4 -13.88 29.69 62.87
N ILE A 5 -13.58 29.51 61.56
CA ILE A 5 -12.24 29.53 60.88
C ILE A 5 -11.49 28.24 60.41
N ARG A 6 -11.18 28.24 59.08
CA ARG A 6 -10.00 27.75 58.29
C ARG A 6 -9.84 26.31 57.74
N SER A 7 -10.02 26.23 56.41
CA SER A 7 -9.04 25.88 55.34
C SER A 7 -8.37 24.49 55.21
N VAL A 8 -8.15 24.12 53.92
CA VAL A 8 -7.18 23.13 53.33
C VAL A 8 -7.72 21.69 53.22
N ALA A 9 -7.65 20.92 52.11
CA ALA A 9 -6.96 21.01 50.82
C ALA A 9 -7.76 20.29 49.70
N LEU A 10 -7.55 20.80 48.49
CA LEU A 10 -7.80 20.14 47.20
C LEU A 10 -6.84 18.95 47.04
N ILE A 11 -7.34 17.74 46.73
CA ILE A 11 -6.54 16.69 46.09
C ILE A 11 -7.28 16.25 44.83
N VAL A 12 -6.72 16.68 43.70
CA VAL A 12 -7.01 16.13 42.37
C VAL A 12 -6.20 14.85 42.22
N ALA A 13 -6.87 13.76 41.89
CA ALA A 13 -6.31 12.74 41.03
C ALA A 13 -7.46 12.25 40.15
N LEU A 14 -7.62 12.89 38.98
CA LEU A 14 -8.36 12.28 37.88
C LEU A 14 -7.69 10.93 37.60
N ALA A 15 -8.33 9.85 38.02
CA ALA A 15 -8.21 8.56 37.36
C ALA A 15 -8.90 8.66 35.99
N GLY A 16 -8.42 9.58 35.15
CA GLY A 16 -8.70 9.59 33.73
C GLY A 16 -7.85 8.50 33.14
N GLY A 17 -8.31 7.25 33.27
CA GLY A 17 -7.75 6.13 32.56
C GLY A 17 -7.60 6.56 31.11
N ALA A 18 -6.37 6.58 30.64
CA ALA A 18 -6.08 6.65 29.24
C ALA A 18 -6.70 5.40 28.62
N ILE A 19 -7.96 5.51 28.20
CA ILE A 19 -8.45 4.75 27.08
C ILE A 19 -7.64 5.32 25.92
N ALA A 20 -6.42 4.81 25.76
CA ALA A 20 -5.77 4.82 24.48
C ALA A 20 -6.69 3.98 23.60
N SER A 21 -7.67 4.64 23.00
CA SER A 21 -8.35 4.11 21.84
C SER A 21 -7.22 3.77 20.88
N THR A 22 -6.93 2.50 20.71
CA THR A 22 -6.15 2.02 19.59
C THR A 22 -6.91 2.47 18.36
N ALA A 23 -6.56 3.64 17.82
CA ALA A 23 -7.13 4.12 16.59
C ALA A 23 -6.77 3.07 15.53
N SER A 24 -7.75 2.27 15.11
CA SER A 24 -7.61 1.51 13.87
C SER A 24 -7.38 2.55 12.78
N ALA A 25 -6.16 2.65 12.26
CA ALA A 25 -5.85 3.61 11.23
C ALA A 25 -6.76 3.34 10.02
N THR A 26 -7.61 4.31 9.68
CA THR A 26 -8.51 4.22 8.53
C THR A 26 -7.68 4.23 7.24
N VAL A 27 -8.06 3.41 6.25
CA VAL A 27 -7.46 3.45 4.91
C VAL A 27 -7.82 4.78 4.26
N ILE A 28 -6.80 5.51 3.79
CA ILE A 28 -6.93 6.87 3.25
C ILE A 28 -6.76 6.93 1.73
N ALA A 29 -6.06 5.95 1.16
CA ALA A 29 -5.94 5.77 -0.29
C ALA A 29 -5.72 4.30 -0.64
N THR A 30 -6.07 3.92 -1.86
CA THR A 30 -5.92 2.57 -2.39
C THR A 30 -5.44 2.59 -3.83
N PHE A 31 -4.81 1.51 -4.26
CA PHE A 31 -4.54 1.24 -5.67
C PHE A 31 -4.79 -0.23 -5.97
N SER A 32 -5.28 -0.51 -7.17
CA SER A 32 -5.47 -1.88 -7.67
C SER A 32 -5.10 -1.92 -9.15
N TYR A 33 -4.28 -2.90 -9.51
CA TYR A 33 -3.86 -3.15 -10.89
C TYR A 33 -4.00 -4.63 -11.20
N ASP A 34 -4.50 -4.91 -12.38
CA ASP A 34 -4.72 -6.26 -12.87
C ASP A 34 -3.98 -6.47 -14.20
N ASP A 35 -3.77 -7.73 -14.55
CA ASP A 35 -3.10 -8.17 -15.77
C ASP A 35 -1.69 -7.57 -15.95
N LEU A 36 -0.94 -7.44 -14.85
CA LEU A 36 0.50 -7.14 -14.88
C LEU A 36 1.29 -8.36 -15.38
N ALA A 37 2.43 -8.13 -16.04
CA ALA A 37 3.35 -9.18 -16.44
C ALA A 37 4.26 -9.59 -15.27
N GLY A 38 3.86 -10.66 -14.58
CA GLY A 38 4.62 -11.31 -13.52
C GLY A 38 5.73 -12.20 -14.07
N THR A 39 6.96 -11.94 -13.64
CA THR A 39 8.17 -12.69 -13.99
C THR A 39 8.93 -13.05 -12.73
N TYR A 40 9.34 -14.30 -12.61
CA TYR A 40 10.27 -14.76 -11.59
C TYR A 40 11.58 -15.20 -12.24
N THR A 41 12.64 -14.46 -11.94
CA THR A 41 14.01 -14.81 -12.32
C THR A 41 14.65 -15.57 -11.18
N GLN A 42 14.86 -16.87 -11.41
CA GLN A 42 15.47 -17.76 -10.44
C GLN A 42 16.99 -17.56 -10.39
N ALA A 43 17.53 -17.40 -9.18
CA ALA A 43 18.96 -17.50 -8.92
C ALA A 43 19.34 -18.94 -8.53
N SER A 44 18.51 -19.59 -7.71
CA SER A 44 18.57 -21.03 -7.38
C SER A 44 17.18 -21.54 -6.99
N PRO A 45 16.92 -22.86 -6.91
CA PRO A 45 15.63 -23.39 -6.47
C PRO A 45 15.14 -22.73 -5.16
N GLY A 46 13.99 -22.05 -5.22
CA GLY A 46 13.42 -21.32 -4.09
C GLY A 46 14.02 -19.94 -3.78
N VAL A 47 15.03 -19.47 -4.52
CA VAL A 47 15.65 -18.14 -4.31
C VAL A 47 15.76 -17.36 -5.62
N GLY A 48 15.27 -16.13 -5.64
CA GLY A 48 15.37 -15.26 -6.81
C GLY A 48 14.66 -13.93 -6.64
N SER A 49 14.28 -13.31 -7.75
CA SER A 49 13.54 -12.05 -7.78
C SER A 49 12.26 -12.21 -8.57
N PHE A 50 11.14 -11.81 -7.97
CA PHE A 50 9.88 -11.63 -8.66
C PHE A 50 9.71 -10.16 -9.06
N SER A 51 9.19 -9.93 -10.26
CA SER A 51 8.80 -8.62 -10.77
C SER A 51 7.41 -8.69 -11.40
N ALA A 52 6.54 -7.73 -11.13
CA ALA A 52 5.31 -7.52 -11.87
C ALA A 52 5.30 -6.11 -12.44
N VAL A 53 5.18 -6.01 -13.77
CA VAL A 53 5.26 -4.74 -14.50
C VAL A 53 4.02 -4.55 -15.35
N ALA A 54 3.51 -3.33 -15.44
CA ALA A 54 2.42 -3.01 -16.34
C ALA A 54 2.86 -3.15 -17.81
N VAL A 55 1.99 -3.73 -18.64
CA VAL A 55 2.30 -4.07 -20.03
C VAL A 55 1.13 -3.78 -20.96
N ASP A 56 1.43 -3.64 -22.25
CA ASP A 56 0.46 -3.77 -23.33
C ASP A 56 1.06 -4.68 -24.41
N GLN A 57 0.68 -5.95 -24.40
CA GLN A 57 1.09 -6.95 -25.40
C GLN A 57 0.14 -6.99 -26.61
N GLY A 58 -0.83 -6.08 -26.68
CA GLY A 58 -1.84 -6.03 -27.73
C GLY A 58 -2.98 -7.05 -27.54
N PRO A 59 -3.95 -7.07 -28.48
CA PRO A 59 -5.15 -7.91 -28.37
C PRO A 59 -4.80 -9.41 -28.24
N GLY A 60 -5.29 -10.05 -27.18
CA GLY A 60 -5.03 -11.47 -26.89
C GLY A 60 -3.80 -11.74 -26.03
N GLY A 61 -3.00 -10.72 -25.72
CA GLY A 61 -1.91 -10.77 -24.73
C GLY A 61 -2.29 -10.12 -23.40
N LEU A 62 -1.34 -10.03 -22.47
CA LEU A 62 -1.51 -9.28 -21.23
C LEU A 62 -1.58 -7.80 -21.54
N ARG A 63 -2.58 -7.14 -20.97
CA ARG A 63 -2.77 -5.70 -21.10
C ARG A 63 -3.27 -5.19 -19.76
N SER A 64 -2.44 -4.40 -19.10
CA SER A 64 -2.68 -4.00 -17.71
C SER A 64 -3.70 -2.88 -17.63
N TRP A 65 -4.46 -2.87 -16.56
CA TRP A 65 -5.43 -1.83 -16.22
C TRP A 65 -5.49 -1.68 -14.70
N GLY A 66 -6.11 -0.60 -14.22
CA GLY A 66 -6.17 -0.38 -12.79
C GLY A 66 -6.95 0.85 -12.37
N THR A 67 -7.02 1.04 -11.06
CA THR A 67 -7.66 2.19 -10.41
C THR A 67 -6.88 2.58 -9.17
N THR A 68 -6.81 3.88 -8.92
CA THR A 68 -6.31 4.43 -7.67
C THR A 68 -7.35 5.37 -7.10
N SER A 69 -7.47 5.40 -5.78
CA SER A 69 -8.55 6.11 -5.11
C SER A 69 -8.05 6.78 -3.85
N ARG A 70 -8.53 8.00 -3.63
CA ARG A 70 -8.47 8.69 -2.34
C ARG A 70 -9.78 8.49 -1.60
N LEU A 71 -9.70 7.89 -0.41
CA LEU A 71 -10.86 7.50 0.39
C LEU A 71 -11.24 8.53 1.48
N VAL A 72 -10.45 9.60 1.61
CA VAL A 72 -10.70 10.71 2.54
C VAL A 72 -10.98 11.99 1.79
N SER A 73 -11.86 12.83 2.33
CA SER A 73 -12.25 14.08 1.67
C SER A 73 -11.06 15.00 1.35
N PRO A 74 -11.05 15.69 0.18
CA PRO A 74 -11.91 15.41 -0.99
C PRO A 74 -11.60 14.03 -1.59
N THR A 75 -12.62 13.19 -1.75
CA THR A 75 -12.48 11.87 -2.37
C THR A 75 -12.33 12.01 -3.87
N GLY A 76 -11.63 11.08 -4.50
CA GLY A 76 -11.47 11.04 -5.95
C GLY A 76 -10.86 9.73 -6.40
N ASP A 77 -11.00 9.45 -7.69
CA ASP A 77 -10.53 8.23 -8.33
C ASP A 77 -9.77 8.59 -9.60
N ALA A 78 -8.71 7.85 -9.88
CA ALA A 78 -7.96 7.90 -11.12
C ALA A 78 -7.95 6.50 -11.74
N SER A 79 -8.49 6.42 -12.96
CA SER A 79 -8.69 5.17 -13.68
C SER A 79 -7.69 5.00 -14.81
N PHE A 80 -7.16 3.79 -14.94
CA PHE A 80 -6.19 3.39 -15.95
C PHE A 80 -6.82 2.37 -16.87
N GLN A 81 -7.00 2.74 -18.13
CA GLN A 81 -7.59 1.87 -19.14
C GLN A 81 -6.63 0.75 -19.55
N ASN A 82 -7.19 -0.21 -20.29
CA ASN A 82 -6.46 -1.37 -20.73
C ASN A 82 -5.29 -1.01 -21.68
N GLY A 83 -4.07 -1.36 -21.28
CA GLY A 83 -2.83 -1.04 -21.99
C GLY A 83 -2.33 0.39 -21.76
N PHE A 84 -2.66 0.99 -20.61
CA PHE A 84 -2.36 2.39 -20.31
C PHE A 84 -0.89 2.79 -20.47
N VAL A 85 0.05 1.84 -20.35
CA VAL A 85 1.50 2.08 -20.49
C VAL A 85 1.93 2.59 -21.86
N THR A 86 1.07 2.51 -22.87
CA THR A 86 1.33 3.04 -24.22
C THR A 86 0.86 4.49 -24.41
N GLN A 87 0.18 5.06 -23.41
CA GLN A 87 -0.54 6.33 -23.54
C GLN A 87 0.13 7.51 -22.84
N GLY A 88 1.27 7.29 -22.19
CA GLY A 88 1.97 8.33 -21.44
C GLY A 88 3.08 7.75 -20.56
N THR A 89 3.34 8.39 -19.43
CA THR A 89 4.34 7.99 -18.43
C THR A 89 3.82 6.94 -17.44
N ALA A 90 2.51 6.69 -17.42
CA ALA A 90 1.85 5.79 -16.49
C ALA A 90 2.43 4.39 -16.50
N ASN A 91 2.75 3.87 -15.32
CA ASN A 91 3.35 2.57 -15.13
C ASN A 91 3.02 2.00 -13.75
N MET A 92 3.17 0.69 -13.58
CA MET A 92 3.12 0.04 -12.28
C MET A 92 4.20 -1.03 -12.23
N VAL A 93 5.05 -0.96 -11.22
CA VAL A 93 6.18 -1.86 -11.03
C VAL A 93 6.23 -2.34 -9.59
N VAL A 94 6.23 -3.64 -9.40
CA VAL A 94 6.50 -4.30 -8.13
C VAL A 94 7.72 -5.18 -8.30
N ASN A 95 8.70 -5.06 -7.42
CA ASN A 95 9.86 -5.94 -7.36
C ASN A 95 9.99 -6.50 -5.96
N VAL A 96 10.01 -7.81 -5.81
CA VAL A 96 10.06 -8.49 -4.51
C VAL A 96 11.02 -9.66 -4.59
N SER A 97 11.96 -9.72 -3.67
CA SER A 97 12.81 -10.90 -3.49
C SER A 97 11.99 -12.11 -3.09
N VAL A 98 12.48 -13.28 -3.47
CA VAL A 98 11.87 -14.56 -3.11
C VAL A 98 12.91 -15.37 -2.37
N ASN A 99 12.57 -15.79 -1.15
CA ASN A 99 13.34 -16.74 -0.38
C ASN A 99 12.40 -17.79 0.24
N VAL A 100 12.26 -18.93 -0.42
CA VAL A 100 11.40 -20.04 0.01
C VAL A 100 12.01 -20.71 1.25
N ILE A 101 11.21 -20.77 2.31
CA ILE A 101 11.54 -21.46 3.56
C ILE A 101 10.95 -22.88 3.55
N ASN A 102 9.74 -23.03 3.00
CA ASN A 102 9.07 -24.31 2.87
C ASN A 102 8.47 -24.44 1.47
N ALA A 103 8.81 -25.52 0.79
CA ALA A 103 8.26 -25.86 -0.53
C ALA A 103 7.34 -27.07 -0.50
N THR A 104 6.99 -27.56 0.70
CA THR A 104 6.11 -28.72 0.86
C THR A 104 4.71 -28.38 0.33
N PRO A 105 4.15 -29.19 -0.58
CA PRO A 105 2.81 -28.97 -1.12
C PRO A 105 1.76 -28.80 -0.02
N GLY A 106 1.00 -27.71 -0.07
CA GLY A 106 -0.03 -27.36 0.92
C GLY A 106 0.48 -26.63 2.17
N ASN A 107 1.79 -26.37 2.27
CA ASN A 107 2.40 -25.58 3.34
C ASN A 107 3.55 -24.70 2.81
N GLU A 108 3.40 -24.22 1.59
CA GLU A 108 4.39 -23.39 0.92
C GLU A 108 4.51 -22.02 1.60
N PHE A 109 5.74 -21.66 1.96
CA PHE A 109 6.04 -20.42 2.66
C PHE A 109 7.40 -19.87 2.22
N GLY A 110 7.46 -18.57 1.98
CA GLY A 110 8.70 -17.86 1.70
C GLY A 110 8.67 -16.44 2.24
N LEU A 111 9.83 -15.80 2.33
CA LEU A 111 9.96 -14.39 2.68
C LEU A 111 10.18 -13.57 1.42
N GLY A 112 9.75 -12.31 1.47
CA GLY A 112 10.02 -11.35 0.41
C GLY A 112 10.18 -9.94 0.94
N VAL A 113 11.20 -9.25 0.44
CA VAL A 113 11.47 -7.83 0.66
C VAL A 113 11.65 -7.17 -0.71
N GLY A 114 11.11 -5.98 -0.87
CA GLY A 114 11.03 -5.35 -2.17
C GLY A 114 10.54 -3.92 -2.15
N SER A 115 10.02 -3.47 -3.28
CA SER A 115 9.45 -2.14 -3.45
C SER A 115 8.29 -2.17 -4.45
N VAL A 116 7.44 -1.16 -4.35
CA VAL A 116 6.40 -0.85 -5.33
C VAL A 116 6.54 0.60 -5.78
N VAL A 117 6.35 0.81 -7.08
CA VAL A 117 6.26 2.13 -7.70
C VAL A 117 5.05 2.14 -8.61
N VAL A 118 4.09 3.00 -8.29
CA VAL A 118 2.97 3.35 -9.17
C VAL A 118 3.29 4.70 -9.79
N THR A 119 3.17 4.83 -11.10
CA THR A 119 3.34 6.07 -11.85
C THR A 119 2.04 6.38 -12.58
N ASP A 120 1.59 7.62 -12.49
CA ASP A 120 0.32 8.06 -13.06
C ASP A 120 0.48 8.61 -14.49
N ALA A 121 -0.57 9.21 -15.05
CA ALA A 121 -0.60 9.69 -16.42
C ALA A 121 0.41 10.81 -16.75
N ASP A 122 0.81 11.63 -15.77
CA ASP A 122 1.67 12.79 -15.98
C ASP A 122 3.10 12.58 -15.43
N GLY A 123 3.32 11.54 -14.61
CA GLY A 123 4.62 11.12 -14.10
C GLY A 123 4.76 11.18 -12.58
N ASP A 124 3.71 11.56 -11.85
CA ASP A 124 3.65 11.51 -10.40
C ASP A 124 3.68 10.06 -9.89
N THR A 125 4.23 9.87 -8.69
CA THR A 125 4.54 8.51 -8.19
C THR A 125 4.04 8.23 -6.79
N ILE A 126 3.56 7.01 -6.58
CA ILE A 126 3.42 6.38 -5.27
C ILE A 126 4.56 5.38 -5.13
N THR A 127 5.41 5.57 -4.12
CA THR A 127 6.55 4.67 -3.84
C THR A 127 6.39 4.08 -2.46
N ALA A 128 6.79 2.82 -2.28
CA ALA A 128 6.85 2.19 -0.96
C ALA A 128 7.83 1.02 -0.91
N ASP A 129 8.35 0.76 0.28
CA ASP A 129 9.10 -0.45 0.61
C ASP A 129 8.13 -1.56 1.02
N LEU A 130 8.44 -2.79 0.61
CA LEU A 130 7.66 -3.99 0.88
C LEU A 130 8.44 -4.95 1.78
N ASN A 131 7.76 -5.49 2.78
CA ASN A 131 8.23 -6.64 3.56
C ASN A 131 7.05 -7.56 3.83
N GLY A 132 7.21 -8.84 3.53
CA GLY A 132 6.11 -9.78 3.59
C GLY A 132 6.52 -11.22 3.37
N PHE A 133 5.52 -12.03 3.10
CA PHE A 133 5.68 -13.46 2.88
C PHE A 133 4.94 -13.92 1.63
N TRP A 134 5.51 -14.95 1.03
CA TRP A 134 4.95 -15.69 -0.08
C TRP A 134 4.21 -16.92 0.45
N THR A 135 3.03 -17.19 -0.10
CA THR A 135 2.30 -18.45 0.09
C THR A 135 1.78 -18.95 -1.24
N ALA A 136 1.41 -20.23 -1.28
CA ALA A 136 0.73 -20.80 -2.42
C ALA A 136 -0.70 -21.19 -2.06
N THR A 137 -1.64 -20.92 -2.95
CA THR A 137 -3.01 -21.42 -2.84
C THR A 137 -3.29 -22.33 -4.03
N PRO A 138 -3.51 -23.64 -3.82
CA PRO A 138 -3.93 -24.52 -4.90
C PRO A 138 -5.38 -24.19 -5.30
N ASN A 139 -5.68 -24.26 -6.60
CA ASN A 139 -7.05 -24.24 -7.10
C ASN A 139 -7.26 -25.29 -8.20
N SER A 140 -8.48 -25.36 -8.73
CA SER A 140 -8.84 -26.32 -9.79
C SER A 140 -8.10 -26.11 -11.12
N GLN A 141 -7.38 -24.99 -11.29
CA GLN A 141 -6.68 -24.61 -12.52
C GLN A 141 -5.15 -24.50 -12.35
N GLY A 142 -4.60 -24.71 -11.15
CA GLY A 142 -3.16 -24.65 -10.89
C GLY A 142 -2.80 -24.11 -9.51
N LEU A 143 -1.58 -23.58 -9.38
CA LEU A 143 -1.05 -22.98 -8.16
C LEU A 143 -1.04 -21.46 -8.30
N PHE A 144 -1.60 -20.77 -7.31
CA PHE A 144 -1.59 -19.32 -7.24
C PHE A 144 -0.53 -18.90 -6.24
N LEU A 145 0.39 -18.03 -6.65
CA LEU A 145 1.40 -17.49 -5.74
C LEU A 145 0.85 -16.18 -5.18
N ASN A 146 0.83 -16.08 -3.86
CA ASN A 146 0.36 -14.89 -3.17
C ASN A 146 1.53 -14.25 -2.44
N PHE A 147 1.66 -12.93 -2.55
CA PHE A 147 2.48 -12.15 -1.64
C PHE A 147 1.58 -11.31 -0.75
N ASN A 148 1.79 -11.40 0.56
CA ASN A 148 1.14 -10.54 1.53
C ASN A 148 2.23 -9.74 2.24
N GLY A 149 2.27 -8.44 1.98
CA GLY A 149 3.30 -7.54 2.51
C GLY A 149 2.71 -6.35 3.25
N SER A 150 3.47 -5.87 4.23
CA SER A 150 3.32 -4.52 4.78
C SER A 150 4.07 -3.53 3.89
N MET A 151 3.47 -2.37 3.66
CA MET A 151 4.12 -1.22 3.03
C MET A 151 4.65 -0.27 4.10
N SER A 152 5.90 0.17 3.95
CA SER A 152 6.52 1.21 4.75
C SER A 152 7.16 2.27 3.85
N ASN A 153 7.48 3.44 4.41
CA ASN A 153 8.08 4.54 3.66
C ASN A 153 7.26 4.90 2.42
N VAL A 154 5.93 4.97 2.59
CA VAL A 154 5.04 5.30 1.48
C VAL A 154 5.10 6.80 1.22
N PHE A 155 5.50 7.19 0.01
CA PHE A 155 5.54 8.58 -0.44
C PHE A 155 4.70 8.77 -1.70
N LEU A 156 4.01 9.89 -1.75
CA LEU A 156 3.35 10.42 -2.94
C LEU A 156 4.21 11.59 -3.41
N ASN A 157 4.84 11.44 -4.57
CA ASN A 157 5.79 12.41 -5.10
C ASN A 157 5.22 13.03 -6.37
N ASP A 158 5.02 14.34 -6.31
CA ASP A 158 4.80 15.19 -7.48
C ASP A 158 6.12 15.35 -8.25
N ASN A 159 6.07 15.20 -9.56
CA ASN A 159 7.20 15.28 -10.49
C ASN A 159 7.78 16.70 -10.63
N GLY A 160 7.18 17.70 -9.96
CA GLY A 160 7.67 19.07 -9.86
C GLY A 160 7.24 19.97 -11.02
N LEU A 161 6.59 19.40 -12.04
CA LEU A 161 5.81 20.11 -13.07
C LEU A 161 4.30 19.86 -12.91
N GLY A 162 3.91 19.00 -11.95
CA GLY A 162 2.54 18.55 -11.71
C GLY A 162 1.69 19.53 -10.92
N ASP A 163 0.41 19.17 -10.78
CA ASP A 163 -0.64 19.96 -10.15
C ASP A 163 -0.99 19.50 -8.71
N GLY A 164 -0.17 18.59 -8.16
CA GLY A 164 -0.39 17.96 -6.86
C GLY A 164 -1.53 16.94 -6.85
N THR A 165 -1.90 16.40 -8.00
CA THR A 165 -2.90 15.34 -8.15
C THR A 165 -2.28 14.06 -8.72
N PHE A 166 -3.01 12.96 -8.62
CA PHE A 166 -2.64 11.69 -9.19
C PHE A 166 -3.67 11.36 -10.27
N ASP A 167 -3.21 11.24 -11.51
CA ASP A 167 -4.05 11.28 -12.71
C ASP A 167 -4.23 9.93 -13.40
N GLY A 168 -5.48 9.65 -13.75
CA GLY A 168 -5.83 8.47 -14.53
C GLY A 168 -5.61 8.70 -16.02
N THR A 169 -5.11 7.67 -16.74
CA THR A 169 -4.98 7.73 -18.21
C THR A 169 -6.32 7.63 -18.95
N ALA A 170 -7.39 7.21 -18.26
CA ALA A 170 -8.72 7.09 -18.84
C ALA A 170 -9.64 8.21 -18.35
N ALA A 171 -9.70 8.40 -17.03
CA ALA A 171 -10.51 9.42 -16.39
C ALA A 171 -10.11 9.62 -14.93
N GLY A 172 -10.41 10.81 -14.44
CA GLY A 172 -10.36 11.16 -13.03
C GLY A 172 -8.96 11.47 -12.52
N ALA A 173 -8.94 12.18 -11.41
CA ALA A 173 -7.76 12.64 -10.71
C ALA A 173 -8.09 12.73 -9.22
N TRP A 174 -7.09 12.62 -8.36
CA TRP A 174 -7.28 12.90 -6.93
C TRP A 174 -6.08 13.60 -6.32
N ASN A 175 -6.34 14.51 -5.38
CA ASN A 175 -5.28 15.29 -4.76
C ASN A 175 -4.37 14.42 -3.86
N MET A 176 -3.05 14.51 -4.06
CA MET A 176 -2.06 13.73 -3.32
C MET A 176 -1.80 14.22 -1.88
N GLY A 177 -2.37 15.35 -1.50
CA GLY A 177 -2.34 15.90 -0.14
C GLY A 177 -3.16 15.07 0.85
N LEU A 178 -2.61 13.93 1.26
CA LEU A 178 -3.20 13.01 2.22
C LEU A 178 -3.04 13.48 3.69
N PRO A 179 -3.98 13.12 4.59
CA PRO A 179 -3.90 13.49 6.00
C PRO A 179 -2.83 12.69 6.75
N GLY A 180 -2.18 13.34 7.72
CA GLY A 180 -1.13 12.74 8.55
C GLY A 180 0.29 13.06 8.09
N GLY A 181 0.46 13.44 6.83
CA GLY A 181 1.78 13.74 6.25
C GLY A 181 2.62 12.47 6.02
N PRO A 182 3.49 12.48 4.99
CA PRO A 182 4.37 11.37 4.71
C PRO A 182 5.52 11.26 5.74
N PRO A 183 6.17 10.07 5.87
CA PRO A 183 5.83 8.83 5.18
C PRO A 183 4.55 8.18 5.74
N TYR A 184 3.81 7.51 4.85
CA TYR A 184 2.66 6.69 5.22
C TYR A 184 3.07 5.22 5.40
N SER A 185 2.13 4.40 5.87
CA SER A 185 2.27 2.94 5.94
C SER A 185 1.12 2.29 5.19
N GLY A 186 1.15 0.97 5.04
CA GLY A 186 0.10 0.28 4.30
C GLY A 186 0.23 -1.23 4.29
N ALA A 187 -0.58 -1.85 3.45
CA ALA A 187 -0.50 -3.26 3.12
C ALA A 187 -0.61 -3.42 1.61
N LEU A 188 0.07 -4.43 1.06
CA LEU A 188 0.01 -4.82 -0.32
C LEU A 188 -0.26 -6.32 -0.40
N VAL A 189 -1.26 -6.68 -1.18
CA VAL A 189 -1.55 -8.06 -1.56
C VAL A 189 -1.30 -8.18 -3.05
N GLN A 190 -0.58 -9.22 -3.44
CA GLN A 190 -0.34 -9.55 -4.84
C GLN A 190 -0.69 -11.01 -5.10
N LEU A 191 -1.30 -11.25 -6.25
CA LEU A 191 -1.73 -12.57 -6.71
C LEU A 191 -1.16 -12.86 -8.10
N VAL A 192 -0.41 -13.94 -8.24
CA VAL A 192 0.14 -14.41 -9.53
C VAL A 192 -0.65 -15.63 -10.00
N PHE A 193 -1.18 -15.55 -11.22
CA PHE A 193 -2.01 -16.59 -11.83
C PHE A 193 -1.16 -17.54 -12.69
N GLY A 194 -1.48 -18.84 -12.64
CA GLY A 194 -0.94 -19.83 -13.57
C GLY A 194 0.53 -20.22 -13.33
N ALA A 195 1.03 -20.06 -12.10
CA ALA A 195 2.31 -20.65 -11.72
C ALA A 195 2.15 -22.16 -11.53
N GLN A 196 3.19 -22.94 -11.87
CA GLN A 196 3.15 -24.40 -11.74
C GLN A 196 3.85 -24.89 -10.47
N ASN A 197 4.82 -24.12 -9.96
CA ASN A 197 5.66 -24.49 -8.83
C ASN A 197 5.84 -23.28 -7.90
N PHE A 198 6.01 -23.52 -6.60
CA PHE A 198 6.34 -22.47 -5.64
C PHE A 198 7.81 -22.05 -5.76
N PHE A 199 8.11 -21.25 -6.79
CA PHE A 199 9.43 -20.66 -7.07
C PHE A 199 10.58 -21.67 -7.28
N GLN A 200 10.25 -22.91 -7.62
CA GLN A 200 11.22 -23.96 -7.96
C GLN A 200 11.80 -23.83 -9.38
N THR A 201 11.14 -23.07 -10.24
CA THR A 201 11.58 -22.77 -11.61
C THR A 201 11.20 -21.34 -11.96
N GLY A 202 11.99 -20.69 -12.81
CA GLY A 202 11.65 -19.39 -13.37
C GLY A 202 10.37 -19.44 -14.22
N PHE A 203 9.69 -18.29 -14.33
CA PHE A 203 8.56 -18.09 -15.23
C PHE A 203 8.50 -16.63 -15.68
N ALA A 204 7.84 -16.37 -16.80
CA ALA A 204 7.63 -15.03 -17.33
C ALA A 204 6.18 -14.86 -17.79
N ASP A 205 5.76 -13.61 -17.94
CA ASP A 205 4.48 -13.22 -18.53
C ASP A 205 3.26 -13.90 -17.89
N ARG A 206 3.27 -14.03 -16.56
CA ARG A 206 2.12 -14.51 -15.79
C ARG A 206 1.26 -13.35 -15.34
N ALA A 207 -0.03 -13.39 -15.68
CA ALA A 207 -0.99 -12.40 -15.21
C ALA A 207 -0.88 -12.25 -13.69
N THR A 208 -0.71 -11.03 -13.23
CA THR A 208 -0.53 -10.69 -11.82
C THR A 208 -1.46 -9.55 -11.44
N GLY A 209 -2.23 -9.74 -10.38
CA GLY A 209 -3.02 -8.68 -9.74
C GLY A 209 -2.32 -8.15 -8.50
N VAL A 210 -2.38 -6.84 -8.28
CA VAL A 210 -1.81 -6.14 -7.13
C VAL A 210 -2.86 -5.21 -6.54
N THR A 211 -3.07 -5.27 -5.24
CA THR A 211 -3.90 -4.31 -4.50
C THR A 211 -3.11 -3.77 -3.31
N GLY A 212 -3.07 -2.45 -3.18
CA GLY A 212 -2.43 -1.73 -2.08
C GLY A 212 -3.40 -0.85 -1.32
N GLN A 213 -3.18 -0.73 -0.02
CA GLN A 213 -3.93 0.14 0.89
C GLN A 213 -2.96 1.01 1.68
N ILE A 214 -3.21 2.31 1.71
CA ILE A 214 -2.39 3.32 2.39
C ILE A 214 -3.13 3.80 3.63
N ILE A 215 -2.42 3.86 4.76
CA ILE A 215 -2.88 4.33 6.07
C ILE A 215 -1.90 5.37 6.63
N PRO A 216 -2.36 6.33 7.46
CA PRO A 216 -1.48 7.21 8.21
C PRO A 216 -0.54 6.43 9.13
N THR A 217 0.69 6.90 9.29
CA THR A 217 1.58 6.33 10.32
C THR A 217 1.02 6.62 11.72
N PRO A 218 1.20 5.72 12.71
CA PRO A 218 0.69 5.94 14.06
C PRO A 218 1.16 7.26 14.70
N GLY A 219 2.39 7.70 14.39
CA GLY A 219 2.95 8.98 14.88
C GLY A 219 2.26 10.21 14.28
N ALA A 220 1.81 10.13 13.02
CA ALA A 220 1.10 11.20 12.34
C ALA A 220 -0.27 11.49 12.98
N LEU A 221 -1.00 10.45 13.40
CA LEU A 221 -2.28 10.59 14.11
C LEU A 221 -2.09 11.20 15.50
N ALA A 222 -1.02 10.83 16.21
CA ALA A 222 -0.70 11.41 17.51
C ALA A 222 -0.39 12.92 17.40
N LEU A 223 0.33 13.35 16.36
CA LEU A 223 0.60 14.77 16.13
C LEU A 223 -0.65 15.56 15.76
N LEU A 224 -1.54 15.01 14.92
CA LEU A 224 -2.84 15.62 14.62
C LEU A 224 -3.68 15.80 15.90
N GLY A 225 -3.73 14.77 16.76
CA GLY A 225 -4.41 14.84 18.04
C GLY A 225 -3.82 15.90 18.98
N LEU A 226 -2.49 15.95 19.10
CA LEU A 226 -1.80 16.92 19.95
C LEU A 226 -1.91 18.36 19.41
N GLY A 227 -1.82 18.56 18.10
CA GLY A 227 -2.02 19.85 17.45
C GLY A 227 -3.44 20.40 17.67
N GLY A 228 -4.45 19.54 17.59
CA GLY A 228 -5.83 19.88 17.94
C GLY A 228 -5.99 20.30 19.40
N ILE A 229 -5.32 19.61 20.33
CA ILE A 229 -5.36 19.93 21.77
C ILE A 229 -4.66 21.26 22.07
N VAL A 230 -3.51 21.54 21.45
CA VAL A 230 -2.76 22.80 21.66
C VAL A 230 -3.54 24.00 21.08
N ALA A 231 -4.13 23.86 19.89
CA ALA A 231 -4.98 24.89 19.30
C ALA A 231 -6.26 25.13 20.13
N GLY A 232 -6.86 24.07 20.67
CA GLY A 232 -8.02 24.15 21.57
C GLY A 232 -7.71 24.83 22.91
N ARG A 233 -6.51 24.62 23.46
CA ARG A 233 -6.05 25.29 24.69
C ARG A 233 -5.79 26.78 24.51
N ARG A 234 -5.38 27.21 23.32
CA ARG A 234 -5.06 28.62 23.03
C ARG A 234 -6.30 29.49 22.80
N ARG A 235 -7.47 28.87 22.63
CA ARG A 235 -8.77 29.55 22.52
C ARG A 235 -9.55 29.63 23.85
N ARG A 236 -8.93 29.28 24.97
CA ARG A 236 -9.47 29.53 26.32
C ARG A 236 -8.73 30.66 26.99
#